data_AF-A0A2V9KKQ8-F1
#
_entry.id   AF-A0A2V9KKQ8-F1
#
_cell.length_a   1.000
_cell.length_b   1.000
_cell.length_c   1.000
_cell.angle_alpha   90.00
_cell.angle_beta   90.00
_cell.angle_gamma   90.00
#
_symmetry.space_group_name_H-M   'P 1'
#
loop_
_entity.id
_entity.type
_entity.pdbx_description
1 polymer ?
#
loop_
_entity_poly.entity_id
_entity_poly.type
_entity_poly.pdbx_seq_one_letter_code
_entity_poly.pdbx_strand_id
1 'polypeptide(L)'
;MEHAVEVTADSVYEAVAQGLRIFRENAWVDEIGRGLTTVKVLVKQPEVEHRVRIQDFERWLDTPGKTPAEIMLKARLRSLLGK
;
A
#
# COMPACT_ATOMS: atom_id res chain seq x y z
N MET A 1 14.43 14.23 -12.24
CA MET A 1 13.20 14.22 -11.43
C MET A 1 12.23 13.30 -12.14
N GLU A 2 11.77 12.24 -11.49
CA GLU A 2 10.70 11.37 -12.02
C GLU A 2 9.39 11.77 -11.35
N HIS A 3 8.32 11.86 -12.13
CA HIS A 3 6.98 12.16 -11.62
C HIS A 3 6.13 10.89 -11.68
N ALA A 4 5.48 10.57 -10.57
CA ALA A 4 4.67 9.36 -10.43
C ALA A 4 3.34 9.70 -9.74
N VAL A 5 2.31 8.94 -10.10
CA VAL A 5 0.98 8.98 -9.48
C VAL A 5 0.52 7.53 -9.26
N GLU A 6 -0.17 7.29 -8.16
CA GLU A 6 -0.80 6.00 -7.89
C GLU A 6 -2.28 6.09 -8.30
N VAL A 7 -2.74 5.10 -9.06
CA VAL A 7 -4.11 5.04 -9.60
C VAL A 7 -4.68 3.63 -9.43
N THR A 8 -5.98 3.55 -9.19
CA THR A 8 -6.73 2.29 -9.23
C THR A 8 -7.35 2.16 -10.62
N ALA A 9 -7.05 1.07 -11.31
CA ALA A 9 -7.51 0.84 -12.67
C ALA A 9 -7.71 -0.66 -12.93
N ASP A 10 -8.71 -0.98 -13.74
CA ASP A 10 -9.03 -2.35 -14.17
C ASP A 10 -8.08 -2.85 -15.27
N SER A 11 -7.29 -1.95 -15.87
CA SER A 11 -6.29 -2.30 -16.89
C SER A 11 -5.12 -1.32 -16.95
N VAL A 12 -4.03 -1.74 -17.61
CA VAL A 12 -2.88 -0.87 -17.91
C VAL A 12 -3.30 0.35 -18.75
N TYR A 13 -4.23 0.19 -19.70
CA TYR A 13 -4.71 1.29 -20.53
C TYR A 13 -5.48 2.33 -19.72
N GLU A 14 -6.32 1.87 -18.81
CA GLU A 14 -7.03 2.76 -17.90
C GLU A 14 -6.06 3.45 -16.94
N ALA A 15 -5.07 2.73 -16.38
CA ALA A 15 -4.03 3.33 -15.53
C ALA A 15 -3.28 4.46 -16.25
N VAL A 16 -2.92 4.26 -17.54
CA VAL A 16 -2.30 5.30 -18.36
C VAL A 16 -3.25 6.49 -18.58
N ALA A 17 -4.51 6.23 -18.92
CA ALA A 17 -5.49 7.30 -19.16
C ALA A 17 -5.72 8.16 -17.91
N GLN A 18 -5.89 7.51 -16.75
CA GLN A 18 -6.06 8.18 -15.45
C GLN A 18 -4.79 8.96 -15.07
N GLY A 19 -3.61 8.35 -15.20
CA GLY A 19 -2.33 9.01 -14.91
C GLY A 19 -2.11 10.25 -15.78
N LEU A 20 -2.34 10.15 -17.09
CA LEU A 20 -2.25 11.28 -18.01
C LEU A 20 -3.27 12.39 -17.70
N ARG A 21 -4.47 12.04 -17.23
CA ARG A 21 -5.46 13.04 -16.78
C ARG A 21 -4.91 13.82 -15.58
N ILE A 22 -4.42 13.12 -14.57
CA ILE A 22 -3.86 13.74 -13.36
C ILE A 22 -2.66 14.62 -13.71
N PHE A 23 -1.74 14.14 -14.56
CA PHE A 23 -0.59 14.93 -14.99
C PHE A 23 -1.00 16.23 -15.71
N ARG A 24 -2.01 16.20 -16.59
CA ARG A 24 -2.50 17.41 -17.27
C ARG A 24 -3.19 18.42 -16.34
N GLU A 25 -3.79 17.97 -15.25
CA GLU A 25 -4.45 18.84 -14.27
C GLU A 25 -3.43 19.58 -13.37
N ASN A 26 -2.16 19.18 -13.41
CA ASN A 26 -1.10 19.75 -12.61
C ASN A 26 -0.29 20.82 -13.37
N ALA A 27 -0.22 22.03 -12.79
CA ALA A 27 0.39 23.20 -13.42
C ALA A 27 1.92 23.12 -13.68
N TRP A 28 2.59 22.06 -13.22
CA TRP A 28 4.03 21.85 -13.39
C TRP A 28 4.37 20.99 -14.62
N VAL A 29 3.38 20.46 -15.32
CA VAL A 29 3.57 19.65 -16.52
C VAL A 29 3.43 20.56 -17.75
N ASP A 30 4.55 20.80 -18.45
CA ASP A 30 4.54 21.36 -19.80
C ASP A 30 3.76 20.45 -20.76
N GLU A 31 3.60 20.84 -22.03
CA GLU A 31 2.88 20.01 -23.01
C GLU A 31 3.42 18.57 -23.02
N ILE A 32 2.58 17.61 -22.60
CA ILE A 32 2.92 16.18 -22.65
C ILE A 32 3.09 15.83 -24.13
N GLY A 33 4.35 15.68 -24.56
CA GLY A 33 4.69 15.42 -25.95
C GLY A 33 3.90 14.23 -26.50
N ARG A 34 3.18 14.45 -27.59
CA ARG A 34 2.45 13.40 -28.31
C ARG A 34 3.45 12.58 -29.14
N GLY A 35 3.42 11.25 -29.04
CA GLY A 35 4.25 10.36 -29.85
C GLY A 35 5.20 9.48 -29.02
N LEU A 36 6.50 9.81 -28.98
CA LEU A 36 7.57 8.96 -28.44
C LEU A 36 7.75 9.04 -26.91
N THR A 37 6.95 9.86 -26.21
CA THR A 37 7.00 9.96 -24.73
C THR A 37 6.54 8.65 -24.10
N THR A 38 7.39 8.03 -23.29
CA THR A 38 7.10 6.75 -22.63
C THR A 38 6.53 6.95 -21.22
N VAL A 39 5.43 6.27 -20.91
CA VAL A 39 4.90 6.16 -19.54
C VAL A 39 5.29 4.79 -18.97
N LYS A 40 5.96 4.77 -17.81
CA LYS A 40 6.22 3.54 -17.06
C LYS A 40 5.01 3.23 -16.18
N VAL A 41 4.46 2.03 -16.28
CA VAL A 41 3.35 1.56 -15.43
C VAL A 41 3.85 0.42 -14.57
N LEU A 42 3.73 0.56 -13.25
CA LEU A 42 4.04 -0.48 -12.27
C LEU A 42 2.74 -0.98 -11.65
N VAL A 43 2.49 -2.29 -11.75
CA VAL A 43 1.30 -2.93 -11.17
C VAL A 43 1.68 -3.53 -9.82
N LYS A 44 1.01 -3.11 -8.75
CA LYS A 44 1.09 -3.73 -7.43
C LYS A 44 -0.02 -4.79 -7.30
N GLN A 45 0.24 -6.04 -7.71
CA GLN A 45 -0.70 -7.15 -7.50
C GLN A 45 -0.02 -8.42 -6.98
N PRO A 46 -0.62 -9.11 -5.98
CA PRO A 46 -1.74 -8.68 -5.14
C PRO A 46 -1.25 -7.73 -4.02
N GLU A 47 -1.81 -6.53 -3.91
CA GLU A 47 -1.60 -5.69 -2.73
C GLU A 47 -2.53 -6.19 -1.61
N VAL A 48 -1.95 -6.81 -0.57
CA VAL A 48 -2.69 -7.24 0.62
C VAL A 48 -2.48 -6.19 1.71
N GLU A 49 -3.49 -5.36 1.94
CA GLU A 49 -3.50 -4.42 3.06
C GLU A 49 -4.22 -5.03 4.27
N HIS A 50 -3.50 -5.25 5.36
CA HIS A 50 -4.09 -5.62 6.65
C HIS A 50 -4.20 -4.39 7.55
N ARG A 51 -5.43 -3.93 7.81
CA ARG A 51 -5.69 -2.87 8.79
C ARG A 51 -5.93 -3.48 10.16
N VAL A 52 -5.01 -3.25 11.09
CA VAL A 52 -5.10 -3.72 12.47
C VAL A 52 -5.23 -2.50 13.38
N ARG A 53 -6.30 -2.43 14.19
CA ARG A 53 -6.40 -1.40 15.23
C ARG A 53 -5.45 -1.77 16.37
N ILE A 54 -4.67 -0.79 16.83
CA ILE A 54 -3.76 -1.00 17.96
C ILE A 54 -4.52 -1.51 19.19
N GLN A 55 -5.69 -0.95 19.50
CA GLN A 55 -6.53 -1.40 20.62
C GLN A 55 -6.94 -2.88 20.52
N ASP A 56 -7.32 -3.35 19.32
CA ASP A 56 -7.72 -4.74 19.10
C ASP A 56 -6.52 -5.68 19.24
N PHE A 57 -5.35 -5.26 18.73
CA PHE A 57 -4.09 -5.98 18.87
C PHE A 57 -3.66 -6.10 20.34
N GLU A 58 -3.69 -5.00 21.10
CA GLU A 58 -3.33 -5.02 22.52
C GLU A 58 -4.29 -5.89 23.33
N ARG A 59 -5.60 -5.75 23.11
CA ARG A 59 -6.59 -6.60 23.77
C ARG A 59 -6.36 -8.07 23.45
N TRP A 60 -6.11 -8.41 22.19
CA TRP A 60 -5.78 -9.78 21.80
C TRP A 60 -4.49 -10.25 22.50
N LEU A 61 -3.47 -9.40 22.55
CA LEU A 61 -2.19 -9.72 23.18
C LEU A 61 -2.35 -9.96 24.68
N ASP A 62 -3.28 -9.29 25.36
CA ASP A 62 -3.52 -9.44 26.80
C ASP A 62 -4.36 -10.69 27.15
N THR A 63 -5.08 -11.27 26.18
CA THR A 63 -5.84 -12.51 26.42
C THR A 63 -4.92 -13.76 26.53
N PRO A 64 -5.24 -14.72 27.42
CA PRO A 64 -4.53 -16.01 27.49
C PRO A 64 -4.54 -16.72 26.13
N GLY A 65 -3.40 -17.29 25.73
CA GLY A 65 -3.32 -18.08 24.51
C GLY A 65 -4.12 -19.38 24.64
N LYS A 66 -4.81 -19.79 23.57
CA LYS A 66 -5.66 -20.99 23.57
C LYS A 66 -4.89 -22.28 23.28
N THR A 67 -3.67 -22.16 22.77
CA THR A 67 -2.78 -23.28 22.43
C THR A 67 -1.36 -22.99 22.91
N PRO A 68 -0.52 -24.03 23.15
CA PRO A 68 0.89 -23.82 23.50
C PRO A 68 1.65 -22.92 22.52
N ALA A 69 1.37 -23.05 21.22
CA ALA A 69 1.97 -22.22 20.18
C ALA A 69 1.56 -20.74 20.31
N GLU A 70 0.27 -20.47 20.55
CA GLU A 70 -0.22 -19.10 20.76
C GLU A 70 0.35 -18.49 22.05
N ILE A 71 0.50 -19.27 23.12
CA ILE A 71 1.11 -18.82 24.38
C ILE A 71 2.55 -18.37 24.13
N MET A 72 3.36 -19.18 23.45
CA MET A 72 4.74 -18.83 23.12
C MET A 72 4.83 -17.60 22.20
N LEU A 73 3.94 -17.51 21.21
CA LEU A 73 3.86 -16.36 20.31
C LEU A 73 3.57 -15.06 21.08
N LYS A 74 2.53 -15.04 21.91
CA LYS A 74 2.17 -13.86 22.69
C LYS A 74 3.25 -13.48 23.69
N ALA A 75 3.91 -14.46 24.33
CA ALA A 75 5.04 -14.19 25.23
C ALA A 75 6.19 -13.48 24.49
N ARG A 76 6.57 -13.96 23.30
CA ARG A 76 7.60 -13.31 22.47
C ARG A 76 7.19 -11.90 22.04
N LEU A 77 5.94 -11.72 21.64
CA LEU A 77 5.43 -10.40 21.21
C LEU A 77 5.40 -9.38 22.36
N ARG A 78 5.03 -9.79 23.59
CA ARG A 78 5.11 -8.91 24.77
C ARG A 78 6.54 -8.48 25.04
N SER A 79 7.49 -9.41 25.00
CA SER A 79 8.92 -9.11 25.17
C SER A 79 9.43 -8.10 24.13
N LEU A 80 9.03 -8.22 22.86
CA LEU A 80 9.39 -7.26 21.81
C LEU A 80 8.84 -5.84 22.06
N LEU A 81 7.72 -5.75 22.77
CA LEU A 81 7.09 -4.48 23.14
C LEU A 81 7.55 -3.95 24.51
N GLY A 82 8.47 -4.64 25.19
CA GLY A 82 8.90 -4.29 26.55
C GLY A 82 7.83 -4.48 27.62
N LYS A 83 6.85 -5.37 27.37
CA LYS A 83 5.82 -5.81 28.33
C LYS A 83 6.20 -7.12 29.00
#